data_AF-A0A1A8HDE0-F1
#
_entry.id   AF-A0A1A8HDE0-F1
#
_cell.length_a   1.000
_cell.length_b   1.000
_cell.length_c   1.000
_cell.angle_alpha   90.00
_cell.angle_beta   90.00
_cell.angle_gamma   90.00
#
_symmetry.space_group_name_H-M   'P 1'
#
loop_
_entity.id
_entity.type
_entity.pdbx_description
1 polymer ?
#
loop_
_entity_poly.entity_id
_entity_poly.type
_entity_poly.pdbx_seq_one_letter_code
_entity_poly.pdbx_strand_id
1 'polypeptide(L)'
;TAYPSYLYIIHKQAPPLEDIAADCSVAMRSFLERALERNPTLRSSACHLLKDEAINPPREDQPRCWSLDSALEEATHTLQRQQSLHHDTTQVSAESSLYSEDSGHIRRKGSLYIDLGALFGYSKLVTGPPTSEYN
;
A
#
# COMPACT_ATOMS: atom_id res chain seq x y z
N THR A 1 50.00 -1.36 7.03
CA THR A 1 49.03 -0.24 7.07
C THR A 1 47.71 -0.80 7.53
N ALA A 2 47.15 -0.30 8.64
CA ALA A 2 45.83 -0.75 9.08
C ALA A 2 44.77 -0.19 8.11
N TYR A 3 43.89 -1.05 7.59
CA TYR A 3 42.77 -0.57 6.80
C TYR A 3 41.86 0.28 7.71
N PRO A 4 41.52 1.51 7.31
CA PRO A 4 40.60 2.32 8.09
C PRO A 4 39.26 1.58 8.20
N SER A 5 38.68 1.58 9.39
CA SER A 5 37.36 1.02 9.61
C SER A 5 36.29 1.86 8.92
N TYR A 6 35.18 1.25 8.50
CA TYR A 6 34.06 2.00 7.91
C TYR A 6 33.53 3.09 8.84
N LEU A 7 33.57 2.89 10.17
CA LEU A 7 33.21 3.93 11.13
C LEU A 7 34.08 5.19 10.97
N TYR A 8 35.39 5.01 10.79
CA TYR A 8 36.31 6.12 10.56
C TYR A 8 36.05 6.80 9.22
N ILE A 9 35.85 6.01 8.16
CA ILE A 9 35.60 6.50 6.80
C ILE A 9 34.32 7.33 6.77
N ILE A 10 33.19 6.78 7.24
CA ILE A 10 31.87 7.46 7.27
C ILE A 10 31.96 8.76 8.07
N HIS A 11 32.58 8.73 9.24
CA HIS A 11 32.73 9.93 10.06
C HIS A 11 33.45 11.07 9.32
N LYS A 12 34.46 10.74 8.50
CA LYS A 12 35.27 11.71 7.75
C LYS A 12 34.66 12.13 6.40
N GLN A 13 33.97 11.24 5.72
CA GLN A 13 33.58 11.41 4.32
C GLN A 13 32.08 11.58 4.10
N ALA A 14 31.22 11.26 5.07
CA ALA A 14 29.77 11.43 4.88
C ALA A 14 29.38 12.90 4.61
N PRO A 15 28.43 13.16 3.69
CA PRO A 15 27.58 12.18 3.00
C PRO A 15 28.23 11.56 1.74
N PRO A 16 27.98 10.26 1.45
CA PRO A 16 28.56 9.56 0.30
C PRO A 16 27.80 9.89 -1.01
N LEU A 17 27.88 11.13 -1.47
CA LEU A 17 27.15 11.59 -2.67
C LEU A 17 27.84 11.17 -3.96
N GLU A 18 29.14 10.85 -3.89
CA GLU A 18 29.91 10.32 -5.03
C GLU A 18 29.41 8.93 -5.46
N ASP A 19 28.86 8.17 -4.51
CA ASP A 19 28.34 6.82 -4.72
C ASP A 19 26.96 6.81 -5.40
N ILE A 20 26.31 7.98 -5.57
CA ILE A 20 25.03 8.07 -6.30
C ILE A 20 25.29 7.89 -7.80
N ALA A 21 24.66 6.88 -8.39
CA ALA A 21 24.79 6.54 -9.80
C ALA A 21 24.54 7.75 -10.72
N ALA A 22 25.33 7.85 -11.79
CA ALA A 22 25.29 8.99 -12.71
C ALA A 22 23.99 9.09 -13.53
N ASP A 23 23.32 7.96 -13.74
CA ASP A 23 22.03 7.82 -14.41
C ASP A 23 20.82 8.02 -13.47
N CYS A 24 21.07 8.29 -12.18
CA CYS A 24 20.03 8.62 -11.22
C CYS A 24 19.28 9.89 -11.66
N SER A 25 17.94 9.82 -11.63
CA SER A 25 17.10 10.97 -12.00
C SER A 25 17.38 12.16 -11.08
N VAL A 26 17.22 13.38 -11.61
CA VAL A 26 17.48 14.62 -10.83
C VAL A 26 16.61 14.67 -9.57
N ALA A 27 15.35 14.25 -9.67
CA ALA A 27 14.43 14.18 -8.53
C ALA A 27 14.93 13.19 -7.46
N MET A 28 15.33 11.98 -7.87
CA MET A 28 15.83 10.97 -6.93
C MET A 28 17.17 11.37 -6.31
N ARG A 29 18.05 12.01 -7.07
CA ARG A 29 19.32 12.55 -6.56
C ARG A 29 19.07 13.60 -5.48
N SER A 30 18.20 14.57 -5.74
CA SER A 30 17.80 15.60 -4.77
C SER A 30 17.12 15.02 -3.52
N PHE A 31 16.33 13.95 -3.69
CA PHE A 31 15.76 13.18 -2.58
C PHE A 31 16.84 12.57 -1.69
N LEU A 32 17.81 11.88 -2.29
CA LEU A 32 18.91 11.24 -1.56
C LEU A 32 19.79 12.26 -0.83
N GLU A 33 20.08 13.40 -1.44
CA GLU A 33 20.86 14.48 -0.81
C GLU A 33 20.21 14.97 0.50
N ARG A 34 18.90 15.22 0.48
CA ARG A 34 18.16 15.65 1.68
C ARG A 34 18.01 14.57 2.75
N ALA A 35 17.95 13.30 2.33
CA ALA A 35 17.87 12.16 3.23
C ALA A 35 19.23 11.84 3.88
N LEU A 36 20.34 12.03 3.14
CA LEU A 36 21.71 11.75 3.59
C LEU A 36 22.41 12.94 4.25
N GLU A 37 21.75 14.10 4.33
CA GLU A 37 22.28 15.33 4.96
C GLU A 37 23.02 15.03 6.27
N ARG A 38 24.27 15.52 6.37
CA ARG A 38 25.18 15.20 7.47
C ARG A 38 24.65 15.75 8.79
N ASN A 39 24.09 16.95 8.76
CA ASN A 39 23.52 17.56 9.97
C ASN A 39 22.09 17.02 10.20
N PRO A 40 21.82 16.29 11.30
CA PRO A 40 20.49 15.76 11.57
C PRO A 40 19.42 16.84 11.74
N THR A 41 19.78 18.09 12.08
CA THR A 41 18.80 19.19 12.20
C THR A 41 18.37 19.76 10.85
N LEU A 42 19.19 19.56 9.80
CA LEU A 42 18.89 19.98 8.42
C LEU A 42 18.30 18.84 7.59
N ARG A 43 18.48 17.60 8.05
CA ARG A 43 17.97 16.41 7.37
C ARG A 43 16.44 16.42 7.32
N SER A 44 15.89 16.13 6.15
CA SER A 44 14.44 16.09 5.96
C SER A 44 13.82 14.97 6.80
N SER A 45 12.69 15.27 7.45
CA SER A 45 11.93 14.26 8.19
C SER A 45 11.24 13.28 7.24
N ALA A 46 10.87 12.10 7.75
CA ALA A 46 10.11 11.11 6.98
C ALA A 46 8.81 11.70 6.41
N CYS A 47 8.11 12.54 7.18
CA CYS A 47 6.89 13.21 6.74
C CYS A 47 7.13 14.15 5.55
N HIS A 48 8.28 14.84 5.51
CA HIS A 48 8.66 15.67 4.38
C HIS A 48 9.08 14.83 3.16
N LEU A 49 9.90 13.79 3.36
CA LEU A 49 10.34 12.89 2.29
C LEU A 49 9.17 12.11 1.65
N LEU A 50 8.12 11.80 2.43
CA LEU A 50 6.92 11.13 1.91
C LEU A 50 6.12 11.96 0.90
N LYS A 51 6.35 13.27 0.85
CA LYS A 51 5.66 14.20 -0.08
C LYS A 51 6.48 14.48 -1.33
N ASP A 52 7.63 13.83 -1.46
CA ASP A 52 8.57 14.12 -2.53
C ASP A 52 8.11 13.58 -3.88
N GLU A 53 8.37 14.33 -4.93
CA GLU A 53 8.03 13.93 -6.31
C GLU A 53 8.80 12.68 -6.74
N ALA A 54 10.02 12.46 -6.21
CA ALA A 54 10.84 11.30 -6.55
C ALA A 54 10.17 9.96 -6.23
N ILE A 55 9.30 9.92 -5.21
CA ILE A 55 8.54 8.73 -4.82
C ILE A 55 7.03 8.87 -5.07
N ASN A 56 6.57 10.07 -5.43
CA ASN A 56 5.20 10.37 -5.83
C ASN A 56 5.20 11.01 -7.24
N PRO A 57 5.58 10.25 -8.28
CA PRO A 57 5.52 10.77 -9.64
C PRO A 57 4.08 11.11 -10.03
N PRO A 58 3.88 12.02 -11.01
CA PRO A 58 2.56 12.32 -11.56
C PRO A 58 1.92 11.04 -12.12
N ARG A 59 0.59 11.02 -12.24
CA ARG A 59 -0.17 9.81 -12.60
C ARG A 59 0.26 9.21 -13.94
N GLU A 60 0.72 10.06 -14.84
CA GLU A 60 1.18 9.70 -16.18
C GLU A 60 2.48 8.87 -16.14
N ASP A 61 3.35 9.16 -15.16
CA ASP A 61 4.66 8.52 -14.98
C ASP A 61 4.64 7.44 -13.89
N GLN A 62 3.51 7.26 -13.20
CA GLN A 62 3.37 6.20 -12.20
C GLN A 62 3.53 4.83 -12.89
N PRO A 63 4.42 3.95 -12.38
CA PRO A 63 4.54 2.62 -12.92
C PRO A 63 3.19 1.92 -12.74
N ARG A 64 2.49 1.70 -13.85
CA ARG A 64 1.24 0.94 -13.84
C ARG A 64 1.54 -0.45 -13.32
N CYS A 65 0.90 -0.82 -12.21
CA CYS A 65 0.94 -2.18 -11.72
C CYS A 65 0.05 -3.01 -12.63
N TRP A 66 0.64 -3.65 -13.66
CA TRP A 66 -0.11 -4.48 -14.62
C TRP A 66 -1.01 -5.51 -13.92
N SER A 67 -0.56 -6.05 -12.79
CA SER A 67 -1.34 -6.98 -11.97
C SER A 67 -2.61 -6.38 -11.38
N LEU A 68 -2.58 -5.11 -10.96
CA LEU A 68 -3.76 -4.42 -10.42
C LEU A 68 -4.71 -4.02 -11.55
N ASP A 69 -4.18 -3.54 -12.66
CA ASP A 69 -4.98 -3.13 -13.82
C ASP A 69 -5.76 -4.33 -14.39
N SER A 70 -5.10 -5.49 -14.55
CA SER A 70 -5.77 -6.72 -15.00
C SER A 70 -6.82 -7.24 -13.99
N ALA A 71 -6.53 -7.18 -12.68
CA ALA A 71 -7.49 -7.60 -11.67
C ALA A 71 -8.72 -6.67 -11.61
N LEU A 72 -8.53 -5.36 -11.80
CA LEU A 72 -9.62 -4.39 -11.90
C LEU A 72 -10.47 -4.65 -13.15
N GLU A 73 -9.85 -4.88 -14.30
CA GLU A 73 -10.55 -5.18 -15.55
C GLU A 73 -11.40 -6.46 -15.40
N GLU A 74 -10.82 -7.55 -14.88
CA GLU A 74 -11.55 -8.80 -14.62
C GLU A 74 -12.71 -8.63 -13.61
N ALA A 75 -12.50 -7.85 -12.55
CA ALA A 75 -13.56 -7.51 -11.58
C ALA A 75 -14.69 -6.69 -12.24
N THR A 76 -14.36 -5.73 -13.10
CA THR A 76 -15.38 -4.96 -13.82
C THR A 76 -16.18 -5.81 -14.80
N HIS A 77 -15.54 -6.73 -15.52
CA HIS A 77 -16.21 -7.65 -16.44
C HIS A 77 -17.14 -8.63 -15.71
N THR A 78 -16.70 -9.18 -14.58
CA THR A 78 -17.53 -10.07 -13.76
C THR A 78 -18.74 -9.33 -13.17
N LEU A 79 -18.57 -8.09 -12.72
CA LEU A 79 -19.68 -7.25 -12.25
C LEU A 79 -20.68 -6.94 -13.37
N GLN A 80 -20.20 -6.56 -14.57
CA GLN A 80 -21.08 -6.31 -15.71
C GLN A 80 -21.85 -7.56 -16.14
N ARG A 81 -21.18 -8.73 -16.18
CA ARG A 81 -21.83 -10.02 -16.47
C ARG A 81 -22.85 -10.41 -15.41
N GLN A 82 -22.61 -10.12 -14.13
CA GLN A 82 -23.61 -10.37 -13.08
C GLN A 82 -24.81 -9.44 -13.21
N GLN A 83 -24.60 -8.17 -13.59
CA GLN A 83 -25.70 -7.23 -13.84
C GLN A 83 -26.57 -7.65 -15.02
N SER A 84 -25.98 -8.19 -16.10
CA SER A 84 -26.76 -8.68 -17.25
C SER A 84 -27.57 -9.93 -16.92
N LEU A 85 -27.01 -10.88 -16.15
CA LEU A 85 -27.75 -12.08 -15.72
C LEU A 85 -28.93 -11.78 -14.79
N HIS A 86 -28.82 -10.73 -13.97
CA HIS A 86 -29.86 -10.42 -12.99
C HIS A 86 -31.10 -9.73 -13.61
N HIS A 87 -30.98 -9.17 -14.82
CA HIS A 87 -32.09 -8.55 -15.54
C HIS A 87 -33.02 -9.58 -16.19
N ASP A 88 -32.48 -10.70 -16.69
CA ASP A 88 -33.26 -11.73 -17.39
C ASP A 88 -34.10 -12.60 -16.45
N THR A 89 -33.74 -12.72 -15.16
CA THR A 89 -34.47 -13.58 -14.21
C THR A 89 -35.65 -12.89 -13.52
N THR A 90 -35.95 -11.63 -13.84
CA THR A 90 -36.97 -10.84 -13.13
C THR A 90 -38.39 -10.93 -13.73
N GLN A 91 -38.59 -11.65 -14.83
CA GLN A 91 -39.91 -11.76 -15.47
C GLN A 91 -40.66 -13.08 -15.22
N VAL A 92 -40.07 -14.09 -14.58
CA VAL A 92 -40.73 -15.42 -14.41
C VAL A 92 -41.03 -15.78 -12.95
N SER A 93 -40.73 -14.91 -11.98
CA SER A 93 -40.87 -15.24 -10.55
C SER A 93 -41.80 -14.30 -9.78
N ALA A 94 -42.86 -13.81 -10.41
CA ALA A 94 -43.87 -12.92 -9.79
C ALA A 94 -45.12 -13.65 -9.25
N GLU A 95 -45.14 -14.98 -9.24
CA GLU A 95 -46.35 -15.76 -8.94
C GLU A 95 -46.04 -16.95 -8.01
N SER A 96 -45.34 -16.75 -6.88
CA SER A 96 -45.44 -17.76 -5.81
C SER A 96 -45.01 -17.28 -4.42
N SER A 97 -45.93 -17.48 -3.49
CA SER A 97 -45.80 -17.47 -2.03
C SER A 97 -45.71 -16.13 -1.32
N LEU A 98 -46.92 -15.65 -1.00
CA LEU A 98 -47.23 -14.88 0.20
C LEU A 98 -46.71 -15.62 1.47
N TYR A 99 -46.50 -14.82 2.53
CA TYR A 99 -46.16 -15.17 3.92
C TYR A 99 -44.68 -15.36 4.28
N SER A 100 -44.04 -14.30 4.78
CA SER A 100 -43.57 -14.23 6.19
C SER A 100 -43.03 -12.84 6.49
N GLU A 101 -43.64 -12.17 7.47
CA GLU A 101 -43.25 -10.87 8.02
C GLU A 101 -42.03 -11.03 8.94
N ASP A 102 -40.89 -10.41 8.61
CA ASP A 102 -40.10 -9.69 9.61
C ASP A 102 -39.22 -8.62 8.93
N SER A 103 -39.08 -7.55 9.68
CA SER A 103 -38.60 -6.19 9.45
C SER A 103 -37.29 -5.99 8.69
N GLY A 104 -37.24 -4.83 8.01
CA GLY A 104 -36.17 -4.36 7.13
C GLY A 104 -34.76 -4.43 7.73
N HIS A 105 -33.70 -4.43 6.94
CA HIS A 105 -33.33 -3.32 6.08
C HIS A 105 -32.71 -3.83 4.78
N ILE A 106 -33.19 -3.29 3.66
CA ILE A 106 -32.58 -3.37 2.33
C ILE A 106 -31.09 -3.05 2.45
N ARG A 107 -30.25 -4.10 2.46
CA ARG A 107 -28.80 -3.94 2.38
C ARG A 107 -28.44 -3.61 0.94
N ARG A 108 -28.25 -2.32 0.67
CA ARG A 108 -27.48 -1.83 -0.48
C ARG A 108 -26.15 -2.60 -0.51
N LYS A 109 -25.95 -3.44 -1.53
CA LYS A 109 -24.70 -4.16 -1.81
C LYS A 109 -23.62 -3.14 -2.15
N GLY A 110 -22.99 -2.57 -1.12
CA GLY A 110 -21.94 -1.54 -1.27
C GLY A 110 -21.34 -1.06 0.04
N SER A 111 -21.50 -1.81 1.14
CA SER A 111 -20.86 -1.49 2.41
C SER A 111 -20.06 -2.71 2.86
N LEU A 112 -18.73 -2.57 2.88
CA LEU A 112 -17.85 -3.50 3.58
C LEU A 112 -17.94 -3.18 5.07
N TYR A 113 -18.97 -3.71 5.74
CA TYR A 113 -18.98 -3.70 7.19
C TYR A 113 -17.99 -4.77 7.67
N ILE A 114 -16.81 -4.33 8.11
CA ILE A 114 -15.85 -5.21 8.77
C ILE A 114 -16.30 -5.34 10.22
N ASP A 115 -16.75 -6.53 10.58
CA ASP A 115 -17.02 -6.88 11.98
C ASP A 115 -15.68 -7.08 12.70
N LEU A 116 -15.24 -6.06 13.44
CA LEU A 116 -14.02 -6.13 14.26
C LEU A 116 -14.13 -7.18 15.38
N GLY A 117 -15.34 -7.58 15.78
CA GLY A 117 -15.55 -8.65 16.76
C GLY A 117 -15.08 -10.00 16.24
N ALA A 118 -15.22 -10.25 14.93
CA ALA A 118 -14.76 -11.48 14.27
C ALA A 118 -13.22 -11.58 14.15
N LEU A 119 -12.51 -10.44 14.20
CA LEU A 119 -11.05 -10.37 14.14
C LEU A 119 -10.37 -10.64 15.50
N PHE A 120 -11.11 -10.59 16.61
CA PHE A 120 -10.54 -10.77 17.95
C PHE A 120 -9.86 -12.15 18.14
N GLY A 121 -10.34 -13.18 17.44
CA GLY A 121 -9.73 -14.53 17.44
C GLY A 121 -8.45 -14.67 16.61
N TYR A 122 -8.19 -13.75 15.67
CA TYR A 122 -7.00 -13.78 14.80
C TYR A 122 -5.78 -13.07 15.39
N SER A 123 -5.93 -12.36 16.51
CA SER A 123 -4.84 -11.65 17.20
C SER A 123 -3.72 -12.55 17.75
N LYS A 124 -3.91 -13.88 17.75
CA LYS A 124 -2.90 -14.85 18.18
C LYS A 124 -1.93 -15.31 17.09
N LEU A 125 -2.07 -14.88 15.84
CA LEU A 125 -1.19 -15.31 14.74
C LEU A 125 0.02 -14.39 14.50
N VAL A 126 0.14 -13.28 15.22
CA VAL A 126 1.36 -12.45 15.24
C VAL A 126 1.88 -12.35 16.68
N THR A 127 2.13 -13.50 17.28
CA THR A 127 3.13 -13.58 18.35
C THR A 127 4.42 -14.02 17.67
N GLY A 128 5.28 -13.05 17.36
CA GLY A 128 6.66 -13.35 17.01
C GLY A 128 7.34 -14.11 18.17
N PRO A 129 8.39 -14.88 17.89
CA PRO A 129 9.07 -15.65 18.93
C PRO A 129 9.51 -14.72 20.08
N PRO A 130 9.44 -15.19 21.35
CA PRO A 130 9.83 -14.36 22.49
C PRO A 130 11.28 -13.90 22.30
N THR A 131 11.50 -12.60 22.48
CA THR A 131 12.82 -11.98 22.41
C THR A 131 13.76 -12.67 23.38
N SER A 132 14.73 -13.43 22.86
CA SER A 132 15.90 -13.84 23.62
C SER A 132 16.65 -12.56 23.99
N GLU A 133 16.66 -12.20 25.26
CA GLU A 133 17.54 -11.18 25.80
C GLU A 133 18.98 -11.60 25.47
N TYR A 134 19.70 -10.76 24.73
CA TYR A 134 21.14 -10.91 24.56
C TYR A 134 21.80 -10.35 25.83
N ASN A 135 22.53 -11.21 26.56
CA ASN A 135 23.49 -10.79 27.58
C ASN A 135 24.71 -10.14 26.92
#